data_AF-A0A813Y039-F1
#
_entry.id   AF-A0A813Y039-F1
#
_cell.length_a   1.000
_cell.length_b   1.000
_cell.length_c   1.000
_cell.angle_alpha   90.00
_cell.angle_beta   90.00
_cell.angle_gamma   90.00
#
_symmetry.space_group_name_H-M   'P 1'
#
loop_
_entity.id
_entity.type
_entity.pdbx_description
1 polymer ?
#
loop_
_entity_poly.entity_id
_entity_poly.type
_entity_poly.pdbx_seq_one_letter_code
_entity_poly.pdbx_strand_id
1 'polypeptide(L)'
;MGTKKSKSGVVSSSSNNMYADIEQRIAQVTDSTHLSFDSTQIHKASREAKMMAVAWIMVCKFDCRLYGGFVRDWIVGHFIGRPKNKTVDQWIQYDNSTAHLHPEIVPADLDCYLPAHGLSDIDEILDELGKLQMTVNVHRDQWRYLLFVDQNTPTGPFTIDLIIPHIGIHKYDRIDFDVNNLYVEKNYTKHLGMRIDITYAPYSITLEKIVDNIRKNRFYLLAGVKSTPCGKVIVERIDKMKTRGWQQLDNALPPVVPSGGPSSNVELKPVPNTSSIYQKILQKMNSAFSGNKLEIVSIEEIKNVELQSMYEQARKQIQKQTSLSDGNEMMLYHGAKGKYAYIPYENYMSSGVTPF
;
A
#
# COMPACT_ATOMS: atom_id res chain seq x y z
N MET A 1 -47.83 -21.33 -53.93
CA MET A 1 -48.52 -20.28 -53.14
C MET A 1 -48.28 -20.54 -51.67
N GLY A 2 -47.78 -19.54 -50.91
CA GLY A 2 -47.72 -19.58 -49.45
C GLY A 2 -46.33 -19.68 -48.80
N THR A 3 -45.39 -18.80 -49.13
CA THR A 3 -44.16 -18.58 -48.35
C THR A 3 -44.50 -17.96 -46.98
N LYS A 4 -44.38 -18.75 -45.89
CA LYS A 4 -44.37 -18.24 -44.51
C LYS A 4 -43.01 -17.59 -44.23
N LYS A 5 -42.97 -16.24 -44.21
CA LYS A 5 -41.89 -15.47 -43.59
C LYS A 5 -42.06 -15.55 -42.06
N SER A 6 -41.21 -16.31 -41.38
CA SER A 6 -41.04 -16.15 -39.93
C SER A 6 -40.17 -14.92 -39.68
N LYS A 7 -40.75 -13.90 -39.04
CA LYS A 7 -40.06 -12.72 -38.53
C LYS A 7 -38.92 -13.19 -37.61
N SER A 8 -37.68 -12.91 -38.01
CA SER A 8 -36.54 -12.92 -37.11
C SER A 8 -36.78 -11.85 -36.05
N GLY A 9 -37.12 -12.31 -34.83
CA GLY A 9 -37.12 -11.45 -33.67
C GLY A 9 -35.72 -10.91 -33.47
N VAL A 10 -35.56 -9.61 -33.72
CA VAL A 10 -34.46 -8.82 -33.17
C VAL A 10 -34.65 -8.86 -31.66
N VAL A 11 -33.90 -9.72 -30.97
CA VAL A 11 -33.77 -9.63 -29.52
C VAL A 11 -32.85 -8.44 -29.26
N SER A 12 -33.47 -7.36 -28.82
CA SER A 12 -32.83 -6.12 -28.44
C SER A 12 -31.75 -6.34 -27.39
N SER A 13 -30.62 -5.70 -27.63
CA SER A 13 -29.53 -5.41 -26.70
C SER A 13 -30.00 -5.04 -25.29
N SER A 14 -29.72 -5.91 -24.32
CA SER A 14 -29.63 -5.54 -22.90
C SER A 14 -28.97 -6.66 -22.08
N SER A 15 -27.76 -7.05 -22.47
CA SER A 15 -26.82 -7.58 -21.46
C SER A 15 -26.46 -6.40 -20.55
N ASN A 16 -27.26 -6.18 -19.51
CA ASN A 16 -26.94 -5.28 -18.41
C ASN A 16 -25.55 -5.65 -17.91
N ASN A 17 -24.54 -4.82 -18.20
CA ASN A 17 -23.22 -5.00 -17.62
C ASN A 17 -23.35 -4.70 -16.12
N MET A 18 -23.48 -5.74 -15.31
CA MET A 18 -23.77 -5.72 -13.87
C MET A 18 -22.74 -4.93 -13.04
N TYR A 19 -21.62 -4.57 -13.66
CA TYR A 19 -20.50 -3.87 -13.06
C TYR A 19 -20.10 -2.58 -13.80
N ALA A 20 -20.91 -2.09 -14.75
CA ALA A 20 -20.59 -0.89 -15.53
C ALA A 20 -20.30 0.34 -14.64
N ASP A 21 -21.00 0.47 -13.51
CA ASP A 21 -20.80 1.54 -12.55
C ASP A 21 -19.43 1.44 -11.85
N ILE A 22 -18.98 0.23 -11.55
CA ILE A 22 -17.66 -0.05 -10.97
C ILE A 22 -16.58 0.22 -12.02
N GLU A 23 -16.74 -0.29 -13.24
CA GLU A 23 -15.81 -0.05 -14.35
C GLU A 23 -15.61 1.45 -14.60
N GLN A 24 -16.69 2.24 -14.56
CA GLN A 24 -16.61 3.69 -14.71
C GLN A 24 -15.75 4.33 -13.61
N ARG A 25 -15.90 3.91 -12.35
CA ARG A 25 -15.09 4.43 -11.23
C ARG A 25 -13.65 3.95 -11.27
N ILE A 26 -13.39 2.73 -11.76
CA ILE A 26 -12.01 2.26 -12.02
C ILE A 26 -11.36 3.16 -13.09
N ALA A 27 -12.04 3.41 -14.20
CA ALA A 27 -11.52 4.27 -15.26
C ALA A 27 -11.19 5.68 -14.76
N GLN A 28 -12.02 6.26 -13.89
CA GLN A 28 -11.79 7.58 -13.29
C GLN A 28 -10.46 7.72 -12.53
N VAL A 29 -9.91 6.62 -12.01
CA VAL A 29 -8.65 6.64 -11.23
C VAL A 29 -7.48 5.94 -11.93
N THR A 30 -7.71 5.20 -13.01
CA THR A 30 -6.67 4.39 -13.68
C THR A 30 -6.40 4.80 -15.13
N ASP A 31 -7.29 5.55 -15.80
CA ASP A 31 -7.07 5.97 -17.18
C ASP A 31 -6.03 7.10 -17.26
N SER A 32 -4.81 6.76 -17.69
CA SER A 32 -3.73 7.76 -17.79
C SER A 32 -3.88 8.71 -18.98
N THR A 33 -4.79 8.43 -19.91
CA THR A 33 -5.03 9.26 -21.10
C THR A 33 -6.08 10.33 -20.85
N HIS A 34 -6.88 10.20 -19.79
CA HIS A 34 -7.97 11.10 -19.48
C HIS A 34 -7.89 11.60 -18.04
N LEU A 35 -7.67 12.90 -17.87
CA LEU A 35 -7.78 13.55 -16.56
C LEU A 35 -9.26 13.60 -16.15
N SER A 36 -9.63 12.86 -15.10
CA SER A 36 -11.03 12.71 -14.69
C SER A 36 -11.61 13.90 -13.91
N PHE A 37 -10.82 14.96 -13.69
CA PHE A 37 -11.19 16.10 -12.86
C PHE A 37 -10.66 17.43 -13.43
N ASP A 38 -11.37 18.51 -13.15
CA ASP A 38 -10.90 19.87 -13.43
C ASP A 38 -10.00 20.35 -12.29
N SER A 39 -8.70 20.44 -12.56
CA SER A 39 -7.68 20.85 -11.59
C SER A 39 -7.89 22.28 -11.07
N THR A 40 -8.58 23.15 -11.81
CA THR A 40 -8.79 24.55 -11.40
C THR A 40 -9.86 24.70 -10.32
N GLN A 41 -10.79 23.75 -10.22
CA GLN A 41 -11.91 23.81 -9.28
C GLN A 41 -11.84 22.78 -8.16
N ILE A 42 -10.91 21.83 -8.22
CA ILE A 42 -10.85 20.70 -7.30
C ILE A 42 -10.73 21.12 -5.82
N HIS A 43 -10.09 22.24 -5.54
CA HIS A 43 -9.94 22.81 -4.18
C HIS A 43 -11.29 23.12 -3.50
N LYS A 44 -12.35 23.39 -4.29
CA LYS A 44 -13.74 23.63 -3.84
C LYS A 44 -14.61 22.39 -3.92
N ALA A 45 -14.12 21.30 -4.51
CA ALA A 45 -14.90 20.09 -4.70
C ALA A 45 -15.13 19.33 -3.38
N SER A 46 -16.09 18.41 -3.40
CA SER A 46 -16.32 17.49 -2.28
C SER A 46 -15.06 16.68 -1.95
N ARG A 47 -14.96 16.24 -0.71
CA ARG A 47 -13.89 15.33 -0.24
C ARG A 47 -13.69 14.12 -1.15
N GLU A 48 -14.76 13.47 -1.59
CA GLU A 48 -14.69 12.26 -2.42
C GLU A 48 -14.12 12.57 -3.81
N ALA A 49 -14.48 13.73 -4.39
CA ALA A 49 -13.88 14.20 -5.64
C ALA A 49 -12.39 14.53 -5.50
N LYS A 50 -11.99 15.13 -4.36
CA LYS A 50 -10.57 15.34 -4.04
C LYS A 50 -9.83 14.01 -3.90
N MET A 51 -10.38 13.05 -3.17
CA MET A 51 -9.79 11.71 -3.04
C MET A 51 -9.67 11.00 -4.39
N MET A 52 -10.66 11.11 -5.27
CA MET A 52 -10.59 10.58 -6.64
C MET A 52 -9.46 11.23 -7.44
N ALA A 53 -9.31 12.55 -7.36
CA ALA A 53 -8.24 13.27 -8.05
C ALA A 53 -6.85 12.84 -7.55
N VAL A 54 -6.70 12.72 -6.22
CA VAL A 54 -5.46 12.21 -5.61
C VAL A 54 -5.20 10.76 -6.02
N ALA A 55 -6.21 9.89 -5.99
CA ALA A 55 -6.09 8.51 -6.42
C ALA A 55 -5.59 8.42 -7.88
N TRP A 56 -6.15 9.23 -8.78
CA TRP A 56 -5.68 9.32 -10.16
C TRP A 56 -4.23 9.79 -10.25
N ILE A 57 -3.82 10.81 -9.48
CA ILE A 57 -2.42 11.27 -9.45
C ILE A 57 -1.50 10.13 -9.00
N MET A 58 -1.82 9.48 -7.88
CA MET A 58 -1.01 8.39 -7.33
C MET A 58 -0.86 7.24 -8.34
N VAL A 59 -1.97 6.79 -8.96
CA VAL A 59 -1.96 5.67 -9.89
C VAL A 59 -1.36 6.06 -11.25
N CYS A 60 -1.83 7.14 -11.86
CA CYS A 60 -1.49 7.47 -13.25
C CYS A 60 -0.17 8.23 -13.40
N LYS A 61 0.18 9.11 -12.45
CA LYS A 61 1.44 9.87 -12.48
C LYS A 61 2.57 9.15 -11.74
N PHE A 62 2.29 8.64 -10.55
CA PHE A 62 3.31 8.00 -9.71
C PHE A 62 3.36 6.48 -9.80
N ASP A 63 2.52 5.87 -10.66
CA ASP A 63 2.53 4.42 -10.94
C ASP A 63 2.30 3.57 -9.67
N CYS A 64 1.58 4.14 -8.69
CA CYS A 64 1.20 3.43 -7.48
C CYS A 64 0.12 2.38 -7.77
N ARG A 65 0.15 1.29 -7.00
CA ARG A 65 -1.02 0.44 -6.83
C ARG A 65 -1.86 0.97 -5.67
N LEU A 66 -3.17 1.11 -5.90
CA LEU A 66 -4.10 1.58 -4.88
C LEU A 66 -4.85 0.39 -4.29
N TYR A 67 -4.82 0.26 -2.96
CA TYR A 67 -5.36 -0.85 -2.19
C TYR A 67 -6.49 -0.44 -1.25
N GLY A 68 -7.08 -1.45 -0.61
CA GLY A 68 -7.68 -1.30 0.71
C GLY A 68 -8.99 -0.51 0.73
N GLY A 69 -9.08 0.42 1.69
CA GLY A 69 -10.33 1.07 2.09
C GLY A 69 -11.04 1.80 0.95
N PHE A 70 -10.32 2.61 0.18
CA PHE A 70 -10.91 3.38 -0.93
C PHE A 70 -11.43 2.50 -2.07
N VAL A 71 -10.69 1.45 -2.44
CA VAL A 71 -11.10 0.51 -3.48
C VAL A 71 -12.38 -0.21 -3.06
N ARG A 72 -12.40 -0.73 -1.82
CA ARG A 72 -13.56 -1.41 -1.25
C ARG A 72 -14.76 -0.47 -1.14
N ASP A 73 -14.58 0.64 -0.44
CA ASP A 73 -15.68 1.48 0.00
C ASP A 73 -16.21 2.34 -1.14
N TRP A 74 -15.35 2.98 -1.94
CA TRP A 74 -15.79 3.97 -2.93
C TRP A 74 -15.86 3.42 -4.36
N ILE A 75 -14.83 2.71 -4.83
CA ILE A 75 -14.81 2.16 -6.19
C ILE A 75 -15.85 1.05 -6.33
N VAL A 76 -15.83 0.07 -5.43
CA VAL A 76 -16.74 -1.09 -5.50
C VAL A 76 -18.08 -0.82 -4.81
N GLY A 77 -18.05 -0.38 -3.55
CA GLY A 77 -19.25 -0.19 -2.72
C GLY A 77 -20.01 1.11 -2.99
N HIS A 78 -19.33 2.15 -3.47
CA HIS A 78 -19.85 3.52 -3.57
C HIS A 78 -20.45 4.06 -2.24
N PHE A 79 -19.83 3.67 -1.13
CA PHE A 79 -20.21 4.07 0.22
C PHE A 79 -19.65 5.44 0.56
N ILE A 80 -20.51 6.27 1.16
CA ILE A 80 -20.14 7.56 1.73
C ILE A 80 -20.68 7.59 3.16
N GLY A 81 -19.76 7.64 4.12
CA GLY A 81 -20.04 7.66 5.55
C GLY A 81 -19.52 8.93 6.18
N ARG A 82 -20.34 9.55 7.03
CA ARG A 82 -19.99 10.75 7.80
C ARG A 82 -20.59 10.62 9.19
N PRO A 83 -19.87 11.04 10.26
CA PRO A 83 -20.41 10.98 11.60
C PRO A 83 -21.64 11.88 11.74
N LYS A 84 -22.70 11.34 12.33
CA LYS A 84 -23.91 12.12 12.62
C LYS A 84 -23.63 13.12 13.74
N ASN A 85 -24.19 14.32 13.62
CA ASN A 85 -24.09 15.38 14.64
C ASN A 85 -22.65 15.84 14.96
N LYS A 86 -21.72 15.68 14.01
CA LYS A 86 -20.35 16.19 14.13
C LYS A 86 -20.04 17.15 12.99
N THR A 87 -19.43 18.28 13.31
CA THR A 87 -18.87 19.22 12.34
C THR A 87 -17.55 18.68 11.77
N VAL A 88 -17.09 19.25 10.66
CA VAL A 88 -15.91 18.76 9.93
C VAL A 88 -14.62 18.83 10.76
N ASP A 89 -14.47 19.84 11.61
CA ASP A 89 -13.38 19.96 12.58
C ASP A 89 -13.39 18.84 13.64
N GLN A 90 -14.55 18.22 13.89
CA GLN A 90 -14.71 17.10 14.82
C GLN A 90 -14.52 15.73 14.15
N TRP A 91 -14.16 15.72 12.86
CA TRP A 91 -13.85 14.50 12.11
C TRP A 91 -12.44 13.99 12.40
N ILE A 92 -11.60 14.82 13.02
CA ILE A 92 -10.26 14.44 13.47
C ILE A 92 -10.31 14.19 14.98
N GLN A 93 -9.80 13.04 15.39
CA GLN A 93 -9.58 12.66 16.78
C GLN A 93 -8.08 12.62 17.04
N TYR A 94 -7.65 12.98 18.24
CA TYR A 94 -6.24 12.96 18.62
C TYR A 94 -6.02 11.96 19.76
N ASP A 95 -5.10 11.01 19.56
CA ASP A 95 -4.58 10.13 20.60
C ASP A 95 -3.09 10.40 20.79
N ASN A 96 -2.68 10.89 21.96
CA ASN A 96 -1.28 11.22 22.27
C ASN A 96 -0.60 12.06 21.17
N SER A 97 -1.27 13.11 20.69
CA SER A 97 -0.85 13.99 19.59
C SER A 97 -0.86 13.36 18.19
N THR A 98 -1.31 12.12 18.04
CA THR A 98 -1.51 11.46 16.74
C THR A 98 -2.92 11.72 16.26
N ALA A 99 -3.05 12.36 15.10
CA ALA A 99 -4.34 12.58 14.46
C ALA A 99 -4.87 11.26 13.85
N HIS A 100 -6.18 11.04 13.95
CA HIS A 100 -6.89 9.92 13.35
C HIS A 100 -8.25 10.41 12.83
N LEU A 101 -8.69 9.87 11.69
CA LEU A 101 -10.03 10.15 11.19
C LEU A 101 -11.08 9.39 12.00
N HIS A 102 -12.22 10.04 12.24
CA HIS A 102 -13.36 9.45 12.92
C HIS A 102 -13.77 8.14 12.22
N PRO A 103 -14.03 7.04 12.97
CA PRO A 103 -14.21 5.71 12.38
C PRO A 103 -15.40 5.59 11.43
N GLU A 104 -16.43 6.43 11.57
CA GLU A 104 -17.60 6.48 10.67
C GLU A 104 -17.32 7.12 9.30
N ILE A 105 -16.16 7.76 9.09
CA ILE A 105 -15.80 8.37 7.82
C ILE A 105 -15.42 7.30 6.81
N VAL A 106 -16.08 7.32 5.66
CA VAL A 106 -15.93 6.34 4.58
C VAL A 106 -16.08 7.03 3.21
N PRO A 107 -15.19 6.80 2.22
CA PRO A 107 -13.88 6.14 2.36
C PRO A 107 -12.98 6.98 3.29
N ALA A 108 -12.06 6.39 4.06
CA ALA A 108 -11.25 7.16 5.01
C ALA A 108 -9.91 7.62 4.42
N ASP A 109 -9.23 6.69 3.76
CA ASP A 109 -7.82 6.70 3.41
C ASP A 109 -7.57 6.17 2.00
N LEU A 110 -6.42 6.54 1.43
CA LEU A 110 -5.87 5.99 0.19
C LEU A 110 -4.62 5.19 0.52
N ASP A 111 -4.69 3.86 0.42
CA ASP A 111 -3.56 2.96 0.63
C ASP A 111 -2.76 2.80 -0.67
N CYS A 112 -1.69 3.58 -0.83
CA CYS A 112 -0.91 3.65 -2.06
C CYS A 112 0.42 2.92 -1.88
N TYR A 113 0.62 1.84 -2.62
CA TYR A 113 1.90 1.14 -2.65
C TYR A 113 2.78 1.72 -3.73
N LEU A 114 3.89 2.29 -3.30
CA LEU A 114 4.87 2.92 -4.17
C LEU A 114 5.57 1.82 -5.00
N PRO A 115 5.81 2.05 -6.30
CA PRO A 115 6.51 1.09 -7.13
C PRO A 115 7.95 0.89 -6.64
N ALA A 116 8.47 -0.35 -6.78
CA ALA A 116 9.87 -0.64 -6.41
C ALA A 116 10.88 0.20 -7.21
N HIS A 117 10.49 0.69 -8.38
CA HIS A 117 11.25 1.61 -9.22
C HIS A 117 11.02 3.09 -8.96
N GLY A 118 10.04 3.42 -8.12
CA GLY A 118 9.73 4.77 -7.69
C GLY A 118 9.98 4.88 -6.20
N LEU A 119 11.21 5.25 -5.83
CA LEU A 119 11.34 6.16 -4.71
C LEU A 119 10.70 7.47 -5.18
N SER A 120 9.37 7.51 -5.11
CA SER A 120 8.60 8.69 -5.45
C SER A 120 9.09 9.77 -4.51
N ASP A 121 9.62 10.83 -5.11
CA ASP A 121 10.01 12.01 -4.38
C ASP A 121 8.75 12.50 -3.66
N ILE A 122 8.76 12.39 -2.33
CA ILE A 122 7.64 12.87 -1.53
C ILE A 122 7.40 14.35 -1.85
N ASP A 123 8.45 15.10 -2.18
CA ASP A 123 8.36 16.50 -2.56
C ASP A 123 7.63 16.66 -3.91
N GLU A 124 7.86 15.79 -4.90
CA GLU A 124 7.09 15.81 -6.15
C GLU A 124 5.61 15.48 -5.93
N ILE A 125 5.30 14.53 -5.03
CA ILE A 125 3.93 14.22 -4.64
C ILE A 125 3.28 15.45 -3.99
N LEU A 126 3.99 16.09 -3.05
CA LEU A 126 3.51 17.30 -2.37
C LEU A 126 3.32 18.47 -3.34
N ASP A 127 4.21 18.63 -4.32
CA ASP A 127 4.08 19.63 -5.38
C ASP A 127 2.82 19.40 -6.23
N GLU A 128 2.54 18.15 -6.61
CA GLU A 128 1.32 17.81 -7.34
C GLU A 128 0.05 18.09 -6.52
N LEU A 129 0.05 17.77 -5.23
CA LEU A 129 -1.07 18.11 -4.33
C LEU A 129 -1.19 19.62 -4.11
N GLY A 130 -0.07 20.34 -4.05
CA GLY A 130 0.00 21.79 -3.94
C GLY A 130 -0.57 22.50 -5.18
N LYS A 131 -0.35 21.95 -6.39
CA LYS A 131 -0.97 22.45 -7.64
C LYS A 131 -2.51 22.38 -7.59
N LEU A 132 -3.06 21.45 -6.80
CA LEU A 132 -4.50 21.33 -6.54
C LEU A 132 -4.99 22.20 -5.36
N GLN A 133 -4.10 23.01 -4.76
CA GLN A 133 -4.34 23.83 -3.57
C GLN A 133 -4.80 23.01 -2.36
N MET A 134 -4.30 21.78 -2.23
CA MET A 134 -4.54 20.94 -1.06
C MET A 134 -3.50 21.23 0.03
N THR A 135 -3.94 21.26 1.28
CA THR A 135 -3.04 21.37 2.43
C THR A 135 -2.64 19.99 2.90
N VAL A 136 -1.35 19.74 3.14
CA VAL A 136 -0.85 18.40 3.49
C VAL A 136 0.09 18.46 4.69
N ASN A 137 -0.21 17.67 5.71
CA ASN A 137 0.67 17.43 6.85
C ASN A 137 1.29 16.03 6.72
N VAL A 138 2.62 15.96 6.68
CA VAL A 138 3.36 14.71 6.45
C VAL A 138 3.87 14.15 7.77
N HIS A 139 3.53 12.89 8.05
CA HIS A 139 4.07 12.13 9.17
C HIS A 139 4.87 10.94 8.62
N ARG A 140 6.13 10.83 9.05
CA ARG A 140 6.99 9.71 8.66
C ARG A 140 6.92 8.61 9.72
N ASP A 141 6.31 7.50 9.35
CA ASP A 141 6.39 6.26 10.11
C ASP A 141 7.59 5.41 9.63
N GLN A 142 7.90 4.38 10.39
CA GLN A 142 8.93 3.39 10.08
C GLN A 142 8.79 2.76 8.69
N TRP A 143 7.55 2.56 8.21
CA TRP A 143 7.29 1.79 6.99
C TRP A 143 6.44 2.49 5.92
N ARG A 144 5.95 3.69 6.21
CA ARG A 144 5.14 4.49 5.29
C ARG A 144 5.32 5.98 5.52
N TYR A 145 4.88 6.80 4.57
CA TYR A 145 4.54 8.19 4.83
C TYR A 145 3.02 8.28 4.99
N LEU A 146 2.56 8.88 6.09
CA LEU A 146 1.15 9.16 6.35
C LEU A 146 0.92 10.66 6.06
N LEU A 147 0.17 10.93 5.00
CA LEU A 147 -0.16 12.30 4.59
C LEU A 147 -1.59 12.59 5.04
N PHE A 148 -1.75 13.60 5.87
CA PHE A 148 -3.06 14.15 6.20
C PHE A 148 -3.39 15.31 5.28
N VAL A 149 -4.40 15.11 4.45
CA VAL A 149 -4.84 16.10 3.48
C VAL A 149 -6.02 16.86 4.06
N ASP A 150 -5.98 18.19 3.93
CA ASP A 150 -7.13 19.07 4.11
C ASP A 150 -7.75 19.07 5.52
N GLN A 151 -6.92 18.86 6.55
CA GLN A 151 -7.29 18.79 7.98
C GLN A 151 -8.24 19.90 8.44
N ASN A 152 -7.99 21.12 8.00
CA ASN A 152 -8.72 22.31 8.46
C ASN A 152 -9.63 22.90 7.38
N THR A 153 -9.96 22.12 6.34
CA THR A 153 -10.80 22.62 5.24
C THR A 153 -12.27 22.27 5.47
N PRO A 154 -13.22 23.11 4.99
CA PRO A 154 -14.65 22.81 5.09
C PRO A 154 -15.09 21.56 4.32
N THR A 155 -14.31 21.14 3.32
CA THR A 155 -14.61 19.93 2.53
C THR A 155 -14.35 18.65 3.30
N GLY A 156 -13.47 18.70 4.30
CA GLY A 156 -13.17 17.63 5.22
C GLY A 156 -11.94 16.79 4.85
N PRO A 157 -11.28 16.22 5.88
CA PRO A 157 -9.97 15.59 5.72
C PRO A 157 -10.00 14.15 5.23
N PHE A 158 -8.91 13.73 4.62
CA PHE A 158 -8.63 12.32 4.33
C PHE A 158 -7.13 12.04 4.49
N THR A 159 -6.76 10.76 4.53
CA THR A 159 -5.34 10.36 4.64
C THR A 159 -4.86 9.63 3.39
N ILE A 160 -3.56 9.69 3.15
CA ILE A 160 -2.87 8.88 2.14
C ILE A 160 -1.75 8.13 2.86
N ASP A 161 -1.78 6.81 2.74
CA ASP A 161 -0.75 5.92 3.24
C ASP A 161 0.16 5.56 2.07
N LEU A 162 1.35 6.17 2.02
CA LEU A 162 2.37 5.85 1.01
C LEU A 162 3.25 4.71 1.56
N ILE A 163 2.93 3.48 1.17
CA ILE A 163 3.58 2.26 1.61
C ILE A 163 4.85 2.05 0.79
N ILE A 164 5.97 1.83 1.48
CA ILE A 164 7.28 1.73 0.84
C ILE A 164 7.54 0.30 0.32
N PRO A 165 8.06 0.14 -0.91
CA PRO A 165 8.19 -1.14 -1.58
C PRO A 165 9.05 -2.19 -0.85
N HIS A 166 10.16 -1.80 -0.22
CA HIS A 166 11.08 -2.75 0.43
C HIS A 166 10.56 -3.36 1.74
N ILE A 167 9.50 -2.78 2.32
CA ILE A 167 8.93 -3.31 3.55
C ILE A 167 7.85 -4.28 3.10
N GLY A 168 8.29 -5.51 2.85
CA GLY A 168 7.48 -6.57 2.29
C GLY A 168 6.11 -6.61 2.96
N ILE A 169 5.07 -6.45 2.14
CA ILE A 169 3.64 -6.57 2.50
C ILE A 169 3.40 -7.78 3.41
N HIS A 170 4.22 -8.82 3.23
CA HIS A 170 4.22 -10.08 3.98
C HIS A 170 4.40 -9.97 5.51
N LYS A 171 5.01 -8.92 6.08
CA LYS A 171 5.20 -8.85 7.56
C LYS A 171 4.19 -8.00 8.33
N TYR A 172 3.62 -6.93 7.75
CA TYR A 172 2.74 -6.01 8.49
C TYR A 172 1.34 -5.86 7.87
N ASP A 173 1.17 -6.11 6.58
CA ASP A 173 -0.09 -5.89 5.88
C ASP A 173 -0.69 -7.23 5.43
N ARG A 174 -0.97 -8.05 6.46
CA ARG A 174 -1.80 -9.24 6.30
C ARG A 174 -3.18 -8.81 5.85
N ILE A 175 -3.75 -9.56 4.91
CA ILE A 175 -5.11 -9.31 4.45
C ILE A 175 -6.05 -9.83 5.52
N ASP A 176 -6.66 -8.90 6.26
CA ASP A 176 -7.58 -9.24 7.34
C ASP A 176 -8.91 -9.78 6.83
N PHE A 177 -9.42 -9.17 5.77
CA PHE A 177 -10.74 -9.42 5.21
C PHE A 177 -10.65 -9.65 3.70
N ASP A 178 -11.49 -10.54 3.16
CA ASP A 178 -11.62 -10.77 1.72
C ASP A 178 -11.88 -9.46 0.95
N VAL A 179 -12.72 -8.59 1.51
CA VAL A 179 -13.08 -7.29 0.94
C VAL A 179 -11.95 -6.24 0.96
N ASN A 180 -10.83 -6.51 1.64
CA ASN A 180 -9.62 -5.68 1.63
C ASN A 180 -8.55 -6.21 0.65
N ASN A 181 -8.85 -7.30 -0.05
CA ASN A 181 -7.93 -7.96 -0.97
C ASN A 181 -7.89 -7.30 -2.36
N LEU A 182 -8.64 -6.22 -2.60
CA LEU A 182 -8.78 -5.64 -3.92
C LEU A 182 -7.75 -4.53 -4.18
N TYR A 183 -7.38 -4.38 -5.46
CA TYR A 183 -6.55 -3.28 -5.93
C TYR A 183 -6.92 -2.78 -7.32
N VAL A 184 -6.49 -1.57 -7.64
CA VAL A 184 -6.50 -1.00 -8.99
C VAL A 184 -5.11 -0.50 -9.36
N GLU A 185 -4.78 -0.55 -10.65
CA GLU A 185 -3.50 -0.09 -11.17
C GLU A 185 -3.65 0.57 -12.54
N LYS A 186 -2.63 1.34 -12.95
CA LYS A 186 -2.65 2.21 -14.12
C LYS A 186 -3.04 1.48 -15.41
N ASN A 187 -3.94 2.09 -16.18
CA ASN A 187 -4.47 1.64 -17.46
C ASN A 187 -5.29 0.34 -17.46
N TYR A 188 -5.56 -0.26 -16.30
CA TYR A 188 -6.51 -1.37 -16.17
C TYR A 188 -7.93 -0.84 -15.90
N THR A 189 -8.47 -0.09 -16.86
CA THR A 189 -9.69 0.74 -16.69
C THR A 189 -10.99 -0.02 -16.42
N LYS A 190 -10.97 -1.36 -16.51
CA LYS A 190 -12.14 -2.23 -16.29
C LYS A 190 -11.86 -3.41 -15.35
N HIS A 191 -10.69 -3.44 -14.72
CA HIS A 191 -10.26 -4.61 -13.96
C HIS A 191 -9.98 -4.26 -12.50
N LEU A 192 -10.36 -5.18 -11.62
CA LEU A 192 -9.91 -5.23 -10.24
C LEU A 192 -8.87 -6.35 -10.12
N GLY A 193 -7.76 -6.05 -9.47
CA GLY A 193 -6.79 -7.05 -9.08
C GLY A 193 -7.06 -7.58 -7.67
N MET A 194 -6.51 -8.76 -7.36
CA MET A 194 -6.46 -9.31 -6.00
C MET A 194 -5.02 -9.33 -5.50
N ARG A 195 -4.80 -8.79 -4.29
CA ARG A 195 -3.46 -8.72 -3.66
C ARG A 195 -2.89 -10.11 -3.39
N ILE A 196 -3.75 -11.05 -2.99
CA ILE A 196 -3.45 -12.48 -2.84
C ILE A 196 -4.53 -13.27 -3.58
N ASP A 197 -4.13 -14.25 -4.38
CA ASP A 197 -5.08 -15.16 -4.99
C ASP A 197 -5.66 -16.11 -3.93
N ILE A 198 -6.95 -15.95 -3.64
CA ILE A 198 -7.73 -16.77 -2.70
C ILE A 198 -8.83 -17.56 -3.42
N THR A 199 -8.73 -17.72 -4.75
CA THR A 199 -9.72 -18.44 -5.57
C THR A 199 -9.62 -19.95 -5.44
N TYR A 200 -8.52 -20.45 -4.88
CA TYR A 200 -8.27 -21.87 -4.65
C TYR A 200 -8.42 -22.24 -3.16
N ALA A 201 -8.38 -23.56 -2.89
CA ALA A 201 -8.36 -24.07 -1.53
C ALA A 201 -7.20 -23.46 -0.73
N PRO A 202 -7.42 -23.07 0.54
CA PRO A 202 -8.56 -23.42 1.38
C PRO A 202 -9.75 -22.43 1.37
N TYR A 203 -9.71 -21.32 0.62
CA TYR A 203 -10.75 -20.27 0.67
C TYR A 203 -11.83 -20.44 -0.38
N SER A 204 -11.43 -20.64 -1.65
CA SER A 204 -12.32 -20.69 -2.81
C SER A 204 -13.24 -19.46 -2.95
N ILE A 205 -12.69 -18.25 -2.72
CA ILE A 205 -13.41 -16.97 -2.84
C ILE A 205 -13.04 -16.32 -4.18
N THR A 206 -14.01 -16.18 -5.08
CA THR A 206 -13.82 -15.50 -6.38
C THR A 206 -13.92 -13.99 -6.26
N LEU A 207 -13.41 -13.25 -7.26
CA LEU A 207 -13.53 -11.80 -7.32
C LEU A 207 -15.00 -11.33 -7.28
N GLU A 208 -15.89 -12.00 -8.00
CA GLU A 208 -17.33 -11.70 -8.03
C GLU A 208 -17.96 -11.87 -6.65
N LYS A 209 -17.48 -12.86 -5.88
CA LYS A 209 -17.93 -13.08 -4.51
C LYS A 209 -17.47 -11.96 -3.58
N ILE A 210 -16.25 -11.47 -3.73
CA ILE A 210 -15.75 -10.31 -2.98
C ILE A 210 -16.60 -9.07 -3.32
N VAL A 211 -16.89 -8.83 -4.59
CA VAL A 211 -17.74 -7.71 -5.03
C VAL A 211 -19.18 -7.83 -4.47
N ASP A 212 -19.77 -9.03 -4.49
CA ASP A 212 -21.09 -9.29 -3.86
C ASP A 212 -21.06 -9.05 -2.35
N ASN A 213 -19.99 -9.47 -1.69
CA ASN A 213 -19.78 -9.26 -0.26
C ASN A 213 -19.69 -7.76 0.07
N ILE A 214 -18.91 -6.99 -0.70
CA ILE A 214 -18.84 -5.53 -0.56
C ILE A 214 -20.22 -4.91 -0.72
N ARG A 215 -20.93 -5.18 -1.82
CA ARG A 215 -22.27 -4.62 -2.09
C ARG A 215 -23.29 -4.95 -0.99
N LYS A 216 -23.13 -6.07 -0.30
CA LYS A 216 -24.01 -6.52 0.80
C LYS A 216 -23.50 -6.15 2.20
N ASN A 217 -22.41 -5.40 2.32
CA ASN A 217 -21.72 -5.12 3.58
C ASN A 217 -21.42 -6.40 4.38
N ARG A 218 -20.85 -7.41 3.73
CA ARG A 218 -20.43 -8.67 4.36
C ARG A 218 -18.95 -8.89 4.14
N PHE A 219 -18.30 -9.64 5.03
CA PHE A 219 -16.90 -10.01 4.86
C PHE A 219 -16.58 -11.37 5.47
N TYR A 220 -15.60 -12.05 4.89
CA TYR A 220 -14.92 -13.17 5.52
C TYR A 220 -13.69 -12.67 6.25
N LEU A 221 -13.46 -13.20 7.44
CA LEU A 221 -12.21 -13.00 8.15
C LEU A 221 -11.15 -13.97 7.59
N LEU A 222 -10.08 -13.40 7.06
CA LEU A 222 -8.94 -14.11 6.49
C LEU A 222 -7.75 -14.15 7.45
N ALA A 223 -7.69 -13.25 8.44
CA ALA A 223 -6.65 -13.27 9.48
C ALA A 223 -7.05 -14.14 10.69
N GLY A 224 -6.10 -14.92 11.20
CA GLY A 224 -6.32 -15.74 12.40
C GLY A 224 -6.35 -14.89 13.67
N VAL A 225 -7.49 -14.85 14.36
CA VAL A 225 -7.69 -14.09 15.62
C VAL A 225 -6.79 -14.59 16.76
N LYS A 226 -6.45 -15.88 16.78
CA LYS A 226 -5.77 -16.54 17.90
C LYS A 226 -4.28 -16.82 17.70
N SER A 227 -3.73 -16.62 16.50
CA SER A 227 -2.39 -17.12 16.15
C SER A 227 -1.32 -16.05 15.93
N THR A 228 -1.54 -14.80 16.35
CA THR A 228 -0.53 -13.74 16.24
C THR A 228 -0.52 -12.76 17.42
N PRO A 229 0.61 -12.09 17.72
CA PRO A 229 0.69 -10.92 18.61
C PRO A 229 -0.25 -9.76 18.22
N CYS A 230 -0.88 -9.83 17.05
CA CYS A 230 -1.74 -8.82 16.45
C CYS A 230 -3.24 -9.01 16.75
N GLY A 231 -3.62 -9.99 17.58
CA GLY A 231 -5.03 -10.30 17.86
C GLY A 231 -5.87 -9.10 18.31
N LYS A 232 -5.29 -8.18 19.10
CA LYS A 232 -5.96 -6.94 19.53
C LYS A 232 -6.28 -6.01 18.35
N VAL A 233 -5.34 -5.84 17.43
CA VAL A 233 -5.51 -4.98 16.23
C VAL A 233 -6.60 -5.54 15.32
N ILE A 234 -6.66 -6.87 15.15
CA ILE A 234 -7.71 -7.51 14.35
C ILE A 234 -9.09 -7.29 14.97
N VAL A 235 -9.22 -7.40 16.30
CA VAL A 235 -10.48 -7.13 17.00
C VAL A 235 -10.92 -5.67 16.79
N GLU A 236 -10.01 -4.71 16.97
CA GLU A 236 -10.29 -3.29 16.72
C GLU A 236 -10.75 -3.03 15.27
N ARG A 237 -10.13 -3.71 14.29
CA ARG A 237 -10.54 -3.62 12.88
C ARG A 237 -11.90 -4.27 12.62
N ILE A 238 -12.21 -5.41 13.26
CA ILE A 238 -13.54 -6.04 13.18
C ILE A 238 -14.60 -5.11 13.78
N ASP A 239 -14.35 -4.52 14.94
CA ASP A 239 -15.29 -3.61 15.60
C ASP A 239 -15.52 -2.34 14.78
N LYS A 240 -14.47 -1.82 14.13
CA LYS A 240 -14.58 -0.72 13.16
C LYS A 240 -15.49 -1.10 11.98
N MET A 241 -15.33 -2.30 11.42
CA MET A 241 -16.19 -2.79 10.34
C MET A 241 -17.65 -2.92 10.80
N LYS A 242 -17.90 -3.50 11.98
CA LYS A 242 -19.25 -3.64 12.56
C LYS A 242 -19.91 -2.29 12.84
N THR A 243 -19.16 -1.32 13.36
CA THR A 243 -19.65 0.06 13.58
C THR A 243 -20.11 0.71 12.27
N ARG A 244 -19.51 0.33 11.15
CA ARG A 244 -19.89 0.77 9.79
C ARG A 244 -21.02 -0.06 9.16
N GLY A 245 -21.62 -1.01 9.90
CA GLY A 245 -22.73 -1.84 9.44
C GLY A 245 -22.30 -3.11 8.69
N TRP A 246 -21.02 -3.48 8.70
CA TRP A 246 -20.56 -4.71 8.07
C TRP A 246 -20.87 -5.95 8.92
N GLN A 247 -21.24 -7.03 8.24
CA GLN A 247 -21.57 -8.33 8.83
C GLN A 247 -20.45 -9.34 8.54
N GLN A 248 -19.88 -9.91 9.59
CA GLN A 248 -18.94 -11.01 9.46
C GLN A 248 -19.70 -12.28 9.07
N LEU A 249 -19.19 -13.03 8.10
CA LEU A 249 -19.71 -14.34 7.72
C LEU A 249 -19.10 -15.43 8.62
N ASP A 250 -19.94 -16.30 9.18
CA ASP A 250 -19.60 -17.22 10.28
C ASP A 250 -18.69 -18.40 9.89
N ASN A 251 -18.37 -18.58 8.62
CA ASN A 251 -17.42 -19.61 8.20
C ASN A 251 -16.01 -19.14 8.54
N ALA A 252 -15.48 -19.57 9.68
CA ALA A 252 -14.08 -19.37 10.02
C ALA A 252 -13.21 -20.07 8.97
N LEU A 253 -12.68 -19.30 8.03
CA LEU A 253 -11.70 -19.77 7.07
C LEU A 253 -10.36 -19.91 7.80
N PRO A 254 -9.50 -20.88 7.43
CA PRO A 254 -8.17 -20.95 8.00
C PRO A 254 -7.42 -19.64 7.70
N PRO A 255 -6.53 -19.17 8.59
CA PRO A 255 -5.80 -17.92 8.36
C PRO A 255 -5.02 -17.97 7.05
N VAL A 256 -5.03 -16.88 6.28
CA VAL A 256 -4.16 -16.74 5.10
C VAL A 256 -2.73 -16.75 5.62
N VAL A 257 -2.10 -17.91 5.48
CA VAL A 257 -0.65 -18.01 5.47
C VAL A 257 -0.30 -17.62 4.04
N PRO A 258 0.29 -16.44 3.80
CA PRO A 258 0.87 -16.18 2.49
C PRO A 258 1.74 -17.40 2.20
N SER A 259 1.48 -18.12 1.10
CA SER A 259 2.42 -19.10 0.59
C SER A 259 3.77 -18.42 0.70
N GLY A 260 4.68 -18.99 1.52
CA GLY A 260 5.92 -18.32 1.90
C GLY A 260 6.42 -17.61 0.67
N GLY A 261 6.47 -16.26 0.73
CA GLY A 261 6.74 -15.44 -0.44
C GLY A 261 7.93 -16.01 -1.21
N PRO A 262 8.08 -15.70 -2.51
CA PRO A 262 9.19 -16.22 -3.32
C PRO A 262 10.44 -16.29 -2.45
N SER A 263 11.01 -17.51 -2.35
CA SER A 263 12.13 -17.85 -1.47
C SER A 263 13.03 -16.63 -1.34
N SER A 264 13.11 -16.07 -0.12
CA SER A 264 13.86 -14.86 0.23
C SER A 264 14.79 -14.41 -0.89
N ASN A 265 14.51 -13.28 -1.54
CA ASN A 265 15.37 -12.70 -2.59
C ASN A 265 16.78 -12.33 -2.06
N VAL A 266 17.08 -12.66 -0.80
CA VAL A 266 18.36 -12.47 -0.13
C VAL A 266 19.17 -13.76 -0.22
N GLU A 267 20.25 -13.71 -0.98
CA GLU A 267 21.25 -14.76 -1.00
C GLU A 267 22.50 -14.28 -0.25
N LEU A 268 22.97 -15.07 0.73
CA LEU A 268 24.24 -14.84 1.40
C LEU A 268 25.31 -15.68 0.73
N LYS A 269 26.31 -15.03 0.13
CA LYS A 269 27.44 -15.71 -0.49
C LYS A 269 28.68 -15.53 0.36
N PRO A 270 29.27 -16.61 0.88
CA PRO A 270 30.58 -16.52 1.51
C PRO A 270 31.58 -15.88 0.55
N VAL A 271 32.25 -14.83 1.00
CA VAL A 271 33.30 -14.17 0.23
C VAL A 271 34.59 -14.96 0.43
N PRO A 272 35.23 -15.47 -0.64
CA PRO A 272 36.48 -16.21 -0.51
C PRO A 272 37.56 -15.35 0.16
N ASN A 273 38.26 -15.92 1.13
CA ASN A 273 39.35 -15.24 1.84
C ASN A 273 40.50 -14.81 0.90
N THR A 274 40.65 -15.44 -0.25
CA THR A 274 41.61 -15.11 -1.30
C THR A 274 41.18 -13.92 -2.17
N SER A 275 39.93 -13.47 -2.07
CA SER A 275 39.43 -12.38 -2.91
C SER A 275 39.94 -11.01 -2.46
N SER A 276 40.11 -10.10 -3.43
CA SER A 276 40.54 -8.72 -3.16
C SER A 276 39.55 -7.94 -2.28
N ILE A 277 38.25 -8.25 -2.39
CA ILE A 277 37.19 -7.64 -1.57
C ILE A 277 37.32 -8.09 -0.12
N TYR A 278 37.54 -9.39 0.12
CA TYR A 278 37.76 -9.90 1.48
C TYR A 278 38.94 -9.21 2.16
N GLN A 279 40.07 -9.14 1.45
CA GLN A 279 41.29 -8.51 1.98
C GLN A 279 41.09 -7.01 2.27
N LYS A 280 40.35 -6.29 1.41
CA LYS A 280 39.98 -4.89 1.67
C LYS A 280 39.11 -4.72 2.91
N ILE A 281 38.09 -5.55 3.09
CA ILE A 281 37.21 -5.49 4.27
C ILE A 281 38.00 -5.82 5.54
N LEU A 282 38.79 -6.89 5.51
CA LEU A 282 39.67 -7.30 6.60
C LEU A 282 40.61 -6.17 7.02
N GLN A 283 41.28 -5.53 6.06
CA GLN A 283 42.18 -4.41 6.33
C GLN A 283 41.43 -3.25 7.01
N LYS A 284 40.28 -2.84 6.45
CA LYS A 284 39.49 -1.73 7.01
C LYS A 284 38.99 -2.03 8.43
N MET A 285 38.55 -3.26 8.70
CA MET A 285 38.11 -3.66 10.04
C MET A 285 39.27 -3.68 11.03
N ASN A 286 40.41 -4.28 10.67
CA ASN A 286 41.59 -4.30 11.53
C ASN A 286 42.11 -2.90 11.84
N SER A 287 42.07 -1.97 10.87
CA SER A 287 42.43 -0.58 11.11
C SER A 287 41.44 0.13 12.04
N ALA A 288 40.13 -0.06 11.82
CA ALA A 288 39.08 0.59 12.60
C ALA A 288 39.00 0.10 14.05
N PHE A 289 39.36 -1.17 14.30
CA PHE A 289 39.24 -1.82 15.60
C PHE A 289 40.58 -2.26 16.19
N SER A 290 41.67 -1.59 15.83
CA SER A 290 43.07 -1.96 16.17
C SER A 290 43.37 -2.16 17.67
N GLY A 291 42.55 -1.60 18.57
CA GLY A 291 42.65 -1.80 20.03
C GLY A 291 41.98 -3.06 20.58
N ASN A 292 41.15 -3.74 19.79
CA ASN A 292 40.44 -4.95 20.17
C ASN A 292 40.90 -6.12 19.31
N LYS A 293 41.26 -7.25 19.93
CA LYS A 293 41.51 -8.49 19.19
C LYS A 293 40.17 -9.06 18.70
N LEU A 294 39.67 -8.55 17.59
CA LEU A 294 38.52 -9.13 16.89
C LEU A 294 39.03 -10.20 15.92
N GLU A 295 38.52 -11.41 16.07
CA GLU A 295 38.72 -12.47 15.08
C GLU A 295 37.54 -12.44 14.10
N ILE A 296 37.83 -12.22 12.81
CA ILE A 296 36.80 -12.27 11.76
C ILE A 296 36.56 -13.73 11.41
N VAL A 297 35.39 -14.24 11.80
CA VAL A 297 34.98 -15.64 11.56
C VAL A 297 34.54 -15.86 10.12
N SER A 298 33.78 -14.92 9.55
CA SER A 298 33.31 -14.99 8.16
C SER A 298 33.03 -13.59 7.60
N ILE A 299 33.07 -13.49 6.28
CA ILE A 299 32.59 -12.33 5.52
C ILE A 299 31.66 -12.87 4.45
N GLU A 300 30.44 -12.35 4.40
CA GLU A 300 29.40 -12.77 3.46
C GLU A 300 28.95 -11.57 2.64
N GLU A 301 28.80 -11.77 1.33
CA GLU A 301 28.18 -10.82 0.41
C GLU A 301 26.68 -11.05 0.45
N ILE A 302 25.94 -9.96 0.57
CA ILE A 302 24.48 -9.98 0.63
C ILE A 302 23.96 -9.59 -0.74
N LYS A 303 23.28 -10.51 -1.41
CA LYS A 303 22.63 -10.25 -2.69
C LYS A 303 21.14 -10.17 -2.48
N ASN A 304 20.61 -8.96 -2.62
CA ASN A 304 19.18 -8.72 -2.70
C ASN A 304 18.91 -7.80 -3.90
N VAL A 305 18.36 -8.37 -4.97
CA VAL A 305 18.15 -7.67 -6.25
C VAL A 305 17.20 -6.48 -6.07
N GLU A 306 16.17 -6.63 -5.24
CA GLU A 306 15.20 -5.56 -4.97
C GLU A 306 15.85 -4.41 -4.21
N LEU A 307 16.56 -4.70 -3.12
CA LEU A 307 17.28 -3.68 -2.33
C LEU A 307 18.35 -2.97 -3.16
N GLN A 308 19.09 -3.71 -3.99
CA GLN A 308 20.09 -3.13 -4.88
C GLN A 308 19.44 -2.17 -5.90
N SER A 309 18.34 -2.59 -6.53
CA SER A 309 17.61 -1.74 -7.48
C SER A 309 17.11 -0.46 -6.81
N MET A 310 16.54 -0.55 -5.61
CA MET A 310 16.09 0.64 -4.87
C MET A 310 17.26 1.54 -4.45
N TYR A 311 18.36 0.96 -4.00
CA TYR A 311 19.57 1.69 -3.66
C TYR A 311 20.09 2.51 -4.86
N GLU A 312 20.20 1.88 -6.03
CA GLU A 312 20.69 2.56 -7.25
C GLU A 312 19.79 3.70 -7.69
N GLN A 313 18.48 3.57 -7.48
CA GLN A 313 17.53 4.64 -7.79
C GLN A 313 17.63 5.79 -6.79
N ALA A 314 17.70 5.49 -5.49
CA ALA A 314 17.91 6.50 -4.44
C ALA A 314 19.17 7.32 -4.75
N ARG A 315 20.25 6.61 -5.10
CA ARG A 315 21.52 7.22 -5.48
C ARG A 315 21.36 8.15 -6.69
N LYS A 316 20.70 7.69 -7.76
CA LYS A 316 20.43 8.51 -8.96
C LYS A 316 19.58 9.75 -8.63
N GLN A 317 18.62 9.64 -7.73
CA GLN A 317 17.79 10.77 -7.30
C GLN A 317 18.60 11.79 -6.51
N ILE A 318 19.42 11.34 -5.54
CA ILE A 318 20.33 12.21 -4.80
C ILE A 318 21.31 12.90 -5.76
N GLN A 319 21.83 12.19 -6.76
CA GLN A 319 22.69 12.78 -7.80
C GLN A 319 21.97 13.82 -8.66
N LYS A 320 20.66 13.73 -8.87
CA LYS A 320 19.89 14.77 -9.57
C LYS A 320 19.69 16.01 -8.70
N GLN A 321 19.48 15.81 -7.40
CA GLN A 321 19.22 16.88 -6.43
C GLN A 321 20.50 17.54 -5.91
N THR A 322 21.65 16.90 -6.06
CA THR A 322 22.95 17.39 -5.60
C THR A 322 23.87 17.65 -6.78
N SER A 323 24.78 18.62 -6.65
CA SER A 323 25.83 18.85 -7.66
C SER A 323 26.93 17.76 -7.65
N LEU A 324 26.76 16.69 -6.87
CA LEU A 324 27.76 15.67 -6.62
C LEU A 324 27.53 14.46 -7.53
N SER A 325 28.57 14.07 -8.25
CA SER A 325 28.51 12.98 -9.24
C SER A 325 28.32 11.59 -8.62
N ASP A 326 28.64 11.39 -7.34
CA ASP A 326 28.58 10.09 -6.67
C ASP A 326 27.41 9.95 -5.67
N GLY A 327 26.68 11.03 -5.39
CA GLY A 327 25.63 11.07 -4.37
C GLY A 327 26.17 11.02 -2.94
N ASN A 328 27.45 11.36 -2.72
CA ASN A 328 28.14 11.27 -1.42
C ASN A 328 28.09 9.85 -0.81
N GLU A 329 28.25 8.83 -1.64
CA GLU A 329 28.21 7.43 -1.24
C GLU A 329 29.36 7.07 -0.30
N MET A 330 29.04 6.49 0.86
CA MET A 330 30.02 6.06 1.87
C MET A 330 29.80 4.61 2.28
N MET A 331 30.91 3.88 2.50
CA MET A 331 30.89 2.59 3.18
C MET A 331 30.99 2.80 4.68
N LEU A 332 29.93 2.46 5.42
CA LEU A 332 29.83 2.61 6.87
C LEU A 332 29.66 1.25 7.57
N TYR A 333 29.87 1.22 8.88
CA TYR A 333 29.67 0.03 9.72
C TYR A 333 28.35 0.12 10.47
N HIS A 334 27.62 -0.99 10.56
CA HIS A 334 26.42 -1.12 11.38
C HIS A 334 26.48 -2.41 12.21
N GLY A 335 26.53 -2.29 13.54
CA GLY A 335 26.57 -3.43 14.46
C GLY A 335 25.17 -3.94 14.79
N ALA A 336 24.93 -5.25 14.65
CA ALA A 336 23.67 -5.90 15.00
C ALA A 336 23.91 -7.15 15.86
N LYS A 337 22.95 -7.53 16.73
CA LYS A 337 23.05 -8.81 17.45
C LYS A 337 22.83 -9.96 16.46
N GLY A 338 23.52 -11.09 16.62
CA GLY A 338 23.50 -12.20 15.64
C GLY A 338 22.10 -12.70 15.21
N LYS A 339 21.12 -12.74 16.14
CA LYS A 339 19.72 -13.08 15.79
C LYS A 339 19.04 -12.07 14.87
N TYR A 340 19.54 -10.85 14.83
CA TYR A 340 19.15 -9.76 13.95
C TYR A 340 20.20 -9.49 12.87
N ALA A 341 21.15 -10.39 12.60
CA ALA A 341 22.08 -10.18 11.48
C ALA A 341 21.36 -10.38 10.14
N TYR A 342 20.36 -11.26 10.11
CA TYR A 342 19.59 -11.59 8.90
C TYR A 342 18.26 -10.85 8.80
N ILE A 343 17.82 -10.26 9.91
CA ILE A 343 16.61 -9.45 10.01
C ILE A 343 16.74 -8.19 9.14
N PRO A 344 17.80 -7.37 9.15
CA PRO A 344 17.98 -6.22 8.25
C PRO A 344 17.80 -6.53 6.77
N TYR A 345 18.10 -7.78 6.37
CA TYR A 345 18.07 -8.21 4.98
C TYR A 345 16.75 -8.88 4.60
N GLU A 346 16.06 -9.50 5.56
CA GLU A 346 14.72 -10.08 5.42
C GLU A 346 13.61 -9.31 6.19
N ASN A 347 13.82 -8.06 6.62
CA ASN A 347 12.94 -7.07 7.30
C ASN A 347 13.63 -6.40 8.49
N TYR A 348 13.88 -5.09 8.44
CA TYR A 348 13.92 -4.31 9.68
C TYR A 348 12.62 -4.54 10.48
N MET A 349 12.74 -4.72 11.81
CA MET A 349 11.69 -4.47 12.83
C MET A 349 10.96 -5.65 13.49
N SER A 350 11.73 -6.51 14.19
CA SER A 350 11.18 -7.29 15.32
C SER A 350 11.79 -6.92 16.67
N SER A 351 12.44 -5.76 16.81
CA SER A 351 12.86 -5.25 18.11
C SER A 351 12.59 -3.76 18.18
N GLY A 352 11.71 -3.35 19.10
CA GLY A 352 11.44 -1.97 19.48
C GLY A 352 12.66 -1.30 20.11
N VAL A 353 13.72 -1.15 19.33
CA VAL A 353 14.89 -0.34 19.65
C VAL A 353 14.96 0.71 18.55
N THR A 354 14.45 1.90 18.88
CA THR A 354 14.78 3.14 18.18
C THR A 354 16.29 3.37 18.27
N PRO A 355 17.02 3.55 17.16
CA PRO A 355 18.38 4.07 17.24
C PRO A 355 18.32 5.59 17.39
N PHE A 356 19.06 6.10 18.36
CA PHE A 356 19.65 7.44 18.33
C PHE A 356 20.86 7.43 17.39
#